data_AF-A0A9N9GGX7-F1
#
_entry.id   AF-A0A9N9GGX7-F1
#
_cell.length_a   1.000
_cell.length_b   1.000
_cell.length_c   1.000
_cell.angle_alpha   90.00
_cell.angle_beta   90.00
_cell.angle_gamma   90.00
#
_symmetry.space_group_name_H-M   'P 1'
#
loop_
_entity.id
_entity.type
_entity.pdbx_description
1 polymer ?
#
loop_
_entity_poly.entity_id
_entity_poly.type
_entity_poly.pdbx_seq_one_letter_code
_entity_poly.pdbx_strand_id
1 'polypeptide(L)'
;MGKPIEYKHTYETDRFYIVGNGKIRVTSNQKTGEIIKGGIVEKIRVANLDIYSPNTKLDYRISVNLERPREMPNGSHSFERNKDRLCYTHQIIKAGARGSQELTHELEVEFIDPSILYEERLKVENQQKNRYFEIVEHFLNNIRVLAKKVL
;
A
#
# COMPACT_ATOMS: atom_id res chain seq x y z
N MET A 1 5.77 14.44 22.97
CA MET A 1 4.43 14.74 22.44
C MET A 1 4.23 13.92 21.17
N GLY A 2 3.15 13.12 21.07
CA GLY A 2 2.90 12.25 19.92
C GLY A 2 2.59 13.06 18.66
N LYS A 3 3.09 12.63 17.49
CA LYS A 3 2.71 13.25 16.21
C LYS A 3 1.21 13.07 15.95
N PRO A 4 0.49 14.07 15.44
CA PRO A 4 -0.94 13.95 15.12
C PRO A 4 -1.17 12.90 14.03
N ILE A 5 -2.35 12.28 14.04
CA ILE A 5 -2.80 11.37 12.97
C ILE A 5 -3.48 12.22 11.90
N GLU A 6 -3.07 12.07 10.65
CA GLU A 6 -3.76 12.66 9.50
C GLU A 6 -4.80 11.68 8.95
N TYR A 7 -5.96 12.17 8.52
CA TYR A 7 -7.04 11.37 7.96
C TYR A 7 -7.42 11.85 6.56
N LYS A 8 -7.65 10.89 5.64
CA LYS A 8 -8.12 11.16 4.29
C LYS A 8 -9.10 10.08 3.82
N HIS A 9 -10.23 10.50 3.25
CA HIS A 9 -11.21 9.63 2.61
C HIS A 9 -11.19 9.85 1.10
N THR A 10 -10.92 8.81 0.31
CA THR A 10 -10.91 8.90 -1.16
C THR A 10 -11.81 7.87 -1.82
N TYR A 11 -12.41 8.29 -2.93
CA TYR A 11 -13.21 7.46 -3.81
C TYR A 11 -12.48 7.38 -5.14
N GLU A 12 -12.02 6.19 -5.50
CA GLU A 12 -11.12 5.97 -6.64
C GLU A 12 -11.63 4.83 -7.52
N THR A 13 -11.39 4.92 -8.82
CA THR A 13 -11.65 3.83 -9.76
C THR A 13 -10.33 3.36 -10.33
N ASP A 14 -10.01 2.08 -10.12
CA ASP A 14 -8.92 1.40 -10.81
C ASP A 14 -9.47 0.81 -12.11
N ARG A 15 -8.96 1.25 -13.27
CA ARG A 15 -9.22 0.59 -14.56
C ARG A 15 -7.98 -0.18 -14.99
N PHE A 16 -8.17 -1.38 -15.51
CA PHE A 16 -7.08 -2.25 -15.89
C PHE A 16 -7.07 -2.50 -17.39
N TYR A 17 -5.90 -2.35 -18.00
CA TYR A 17 -5.65 -2.54 -19.43
C TYR A 17 -4.67 -3.68 -19.61
N ILE A 18 -4.97 -4.57 -20.56
CA ILE A 18 -4.09 -5.67 -20.94
C ILE A 18 -3.25 -5.16 -22.11
N VAL A 19 -1.93 -5.05 -21.90
CA VAL A 19 -0.99 -4.58 -22.91
C VAL A 19 0.11 -5.63 -23.07
N GLY A 20 0.08 -6.35 -24.19
CA GLY A 20 0.92 -7.54 -24.38
C GLY A 20 0.64 -8.58 -23.29
N ASN A 21 1.69 -8.97 -22.56
CA ASN A 21 1.60 -9.92 -21.44
C ASN A 21 1.45 -9.22 -20.07
N GLY A 22 1.39 -7.88 -20.05
CA GLY A 22 1.33 -7.07 -18.84
C GLY A 22 -0.06 -6.50 -18.56
N LYS A 23 -0.27 -6.07 -17.30
CA LYS A 23 -1.49 -5.41 -16.84
C LYS A 23 -1.16 -4.02 -16.31
N ILE A 24 -1.65 -2.99 -17.00
CA ILE A 24 -1.51 -1.59 -16.58
C ILE A 24 -2.75 -1.17 -15.81
N ARG A 25 -2.56 -0.60 -14.62
CA ARG A 25 -3.62 0.00 -13.79
C ARG A 25 -3.60 1.50 -14.00
N VAL A 26 -4.76 2.08 -14.29
CA VAL A 26 -5.02 3.52 -14.31
C VAL A 26 -5.97 3.85 -13.18
N THR A 27 -5.55 4.65 -12.20
CA THR A 27 -6.38 5.09 -11.08
C THR A 27 -6.88 6.52 -11.31
N SER A 28 -8.20 6.71 -11.28
CA SER A 28 -8.85 8.02 -11.38
C SER A 28 -9.69 8.34 -10.14
N ASN A 29 -9.85 9.63 -9.84
CA ASN A 29 -10.79 10.09 -8.82
C ASN A 29 -12.24 9.89 -9.33
N GLN A 30 -13.12 9.30 -8.51
CA GLN A 30 -14.50 9.04 -8.92
C GLN A 30 -15.34 10.31 -9.12
N LYS A 31 -15.07 11.37 -8.35
CA LYS A 31 -15.86 12.61 -8.39
C LYS A 31 -15.45 13.49 -9.57
N THR A 32 -14.15 13.62 -9.81
CA THR A 32 -13.63 14.52 -10.86
C THR A 32 -13.35 13.82 -12.19
N GLY A 33 -13.20 12.49 -12.18
CA GLY A 33 -12.76 11.72 -13.33
C GLY A 33 -11.26 11.85 -13.65
N GLU A 34 -10.54 12.73 -12.95
CA GLU A 34 -9.13 13.00 -13.20
C GLU A 34 -8.24 11.82 -12.81
N ILE A 35 -7.21 11.57 -13.61
CA ILE A 35 -6.19 10.56 -13.31
C ILE A 35 -5.35 11.06 -12.13
N ILE A 36 -5.20 10.23 -11.11
CA ILE A 36 -4.38 10.55 -9.94
C ILE A 36 -2.93 10.66 -10.39
N LYS A 37 -2.18 11.64 -9.87
CA LYS A 37 -0.75 11.80 -10.16
C LYS A 37 0.00 10.49 -9.82
N GLY A 38 0.71 9.93 -10.80
CA GLY A 38 1.39 8.64 -10.65
C GLY A 38 0.45 7.42 -10.62
N GLY A 39 -0.82 7.60 -10.96
CA GLY A 39 -1.85 6.56 -10.93
C GLY A 39 -1.86 5.62 -12.13
N ILE A 40 -0.95 5.79 -13.09
CA ILE A 40 -0.77 4.89 -14.24
C ILE A 40 0.46 4.03 -13.99
N VAL A 41 0.24 2.78 -13.57
CA VAL A 41 1.32 1.90 -13.15
C VAL A 41 1.15 0.46 -13.61
N GLU A 42 2.27 -0.20 -13.87
CA GLU A 42 2.37 -1.65 -13.93
C GLU A 42 2.87 -2.15 -12.56
N LYS A 43 2.01 -2.89 -11.85
CA LYS A 43 2.33 -3.43 -10.52
C LYS A 43 2.89 -4.85 -10.65
N ILE A 44 4.12 -5.05 -10.19
CA ILE A 44 4.82 -6.34 -10.21
C ILE A 44 5.08 -6.75 -8.76
N ARG A 45 4.59 -7.92 -8.35
CA ARG A 45 4.93 -8.49 -7.04
C ARG A 45 6.35 -9.05 -7.11
N VAL A 46 7.22 -8.57 -6.22
CA VAL A 46 8.62 -9.01 -6.13
C VAL A 46 8.73 -10.17 -5.16
N ALA A 47 8.13 -10.02 -3.97
CA ALA A 47 8.16 -11.03 -2.92
C ALA A 47 6.96 -10.87 -1.99
N ASN A 48 6.62 -11.94 -1.28
CA ASN A 48 5.70 -11.91 -0.15
C ASN A 48 6.18 -12.85 0.95
N LEU A 49 5.76 -12.54 2.18
CA LEU A 49 5.91 -13.37 3.36
C LEU A 49 4.54 -13.48 4.03
N ASP A 50 4.01 -14.70 4.10
CA ASP A 50 2.78 -15.04 4.80
C ASP A 50 3.09 -15.41 6.25
N ILE A 51 2.40 -14.77 7.19
CA ILE A 51 2.64 -14.96 8.62
C ILE A 51 1.35 -15.48 9.26
N TYR A 52 1.43 -16.73 9.72
CA TYR A 52 0.41 -17.33 10.55
C TYR A 52 0.48 -16.76 11.97
N SER A 53 -0.64 -16.23 12.46
CA SER A 53 -0.73 -15.55 13.74
C SER A 53 -1.84 -16.16 14.61
N PRO A 54 -1.57 -17.30 15.26
CA PRO A 54 -2.59 -18.09 15.96
C PRO A 54 -3.25 -17.36 17.14
N ASN A 55 -2.59 -16.33 17.66
CA ASN A 55 -3.08 -15.54 18.81
C ASN A 55 -3.83 -14.27 18.38
N THR A 56 -4.15 -14.11 17.09
CA THR A 56 -4.96 -13.00 16.57
C THR A 56 -6.08 -13.53 15.68
N LYS A 57 -7.11 -12.71 15.44
CA LYS A 57 -8.22 -13.09 14.56
C LYS A 57 -7.85 -13.12 13.07
N LEU A 58 -6.71 -12.54 12.72
CA LEU A 58 -6.24 -12.41 11.34
C LEU A 58 -4.80 -12.91 11.23
N ASP A 59 -4.54 -13.66 10.16
CA ASP A 59 -3.21 -13.81 9.59
C ASP A 59 -2.87 -12.55 8.78
N TYR A 60 -1.58 -12.31 8.54
CA TYR A 60 -1.16 -11.16 7.74
C TYR A 60 -0.06 -11.52 6.75
N ARG A 61 -0.05 -10.81 5.62
CA ARG A 61 0.93 -10.95 4.54
C ARG A 61 1.72 -9.66 4.39
N ILE A 62 3.04 -9.76 4.44
CA ILE A 62 3.94 -8.68 4.05
C ILE A 62 4.26 -8.84 2.56
N SER A 63 3.98 -7.83 1.74
CA SER A 63 4.22 -7.88 0.29
C SER A 63 5.15 -6.75 -0.14
N VAL A 64 6.14 -7.09 -0.97
CA VAL A 64 6.99 -6.13 -1.68
C VAL A 64 6.56 -6.07 -3.13
N ASN A 65 6.16 -4.90 -3.59
CA ASN A 65 5.73 -4.67 -4.96
C ASN A 65 6.53 -3.54 -5.59
N LEU A 66 6.84 -3.69 -6.87
CA LEU A 66 7.35 -2.62 -7.71
C LEU A 66 6.17 -2.01 -8.48
N GLU A 67 5.96 -0.71 -8.35
CA GLU A 67 4.98 0.03 -9.16
C GLU A 67 5.73 0.84 -10.21
N ARG A 68 5.79 0.33 -11.46
CA ARG A 68 6.49 1.00 -12.57
C ARG A 68 5.54 2.01 -13.23
N PRO A 69 5.88 3.31 -13.30
CA PRO A 69 5.10 4.28 -14.05
C PRO A 69 4.99 3.88 -15.52
N ARG A 70 3.80 4.02 -16.11
CA ARG A 70 3.53 3.76 -17.52
C ARG A 70 2.76 4.93 -18.14
N GLU A 71 2.79 5.00 -19.46
CA GLU A 71 1.95 5.92 -20.22
C GLU A 71 0.51 5.41 -20.29
N MET A 72 -0.42 6.31 -20.63
CA MET A 72 -1.82 5.96 -20.80
C MET A 72 -1.96 4.90 -21.91
N PRO A 73 -2.50 3.70 -21.60
CA PRO A 73 -2.70 2.67 -22.60
C PRO A 73 -3.82 3.05 -23.58
N ASN A 74 -3.64 2.68 -24.85
CA ASN A 74 -4.68 2.81 -25.87
C ASN A 74 -5.70 1.67 -25.75
N GLY A 75 -6.95 1.93 -26.17
CA GLY A 75 -8.02 0.93 -26.22
C GLY A 75 -8.93 0.91 -25.00
N SER A 76 -9.76 -0.14 -24.90
CA SER A 76 -10.69 -0.33 -23.79
C SER A 76 -10.03 -1.05 -22.61
N HIS A 77 -10.43 -0.68 -21.40
CA HIS A 77 -10.06 -1.43 -20.20
C HIS A 77 -10.75 -2.80 -20.19
N SER A 78 -10.07 -3.81 -19.64
CA SER A 78 -10.61 -5.17 -19.51
C SER A 78 -11.52 -5.31 -18.28
N PHE A 79 -11.25 -4.55 -17.23
CA PHE A 79 -11.96 -4.61 -15.96
C PHE A 79 -11.79 -3.30 -15.19
N GLU A 80 -12.77 -2.92 -14.40
CA GLU A 80 -12.69 -1.80 -13.47
C GLU A 80 -13.09 -2.20 -12.06
N ARG A 81 -12.50 -1.52 -11.07
CA ARG A 81 -12.82 -1.71 -9.66
C ARG A 81 -12.97 -0.36 -8.98
N ASN A 82 -14.13 -0.17 -8.38
CA ASN A 82 -14.41 0.98 -7.52
C ASN A 82 -13.86 0.73 -6.11
N LYS A 83 -13.20 1.73 -5.56
CA LYS A 83 -12.55 1.68 -4.25
C LYS A 83 -12.99 2.85 -3.41
N ASP A 84 -13.53 2.51 -2.25
CA ASP A 84 -13.66 3.43 -1.14
C ASP A 84 -12.45 3.25 -0.21
N ARG A 85 -11.69 4.31 0.09
CA ARG A 85 -10.47 4.26 0.91
C ARG A 85 -10.55 5.21 2.10
N LEU A 86 -10.42 4.65 3.30
CA LEU A 86 -10.14 5.41 4.53
C LEU A 86 -8.65 5.28 4.84
N CYS A 87 -7.90 6.39 4.81
CA CYS A 87 -6.47 6.40 5.08
C CYS A 87 -6.15 7.20 6.34
N TYR A 88 -5.34 6.60 7.21
CA TYR A 88 -4.76 7.22 8.39
C TYR A 88 -3.24 7.23 8.27
N THR A 89 -2.63 8.38 8.46
CA THR A 89 -1.17 8.55 8.40
C THR A 89 -0.64 8.87 9.79
N HIS A 90 0.34 8.09 10.26
CA HIS A 90 1.02 8.34 11.51
C HIS A 90 2.52 8.05 11.36
N GLN A 91 3.34 9.08 11.55
CA GLN A 91 4.80 9.03 11.33
C GLN A 91 5.17 8.67 9.87
N ILE A 92 5.84 7.53 9.65
CA ILE A 92 6.27 7.04 8.33
C ILE A 92 5.33 5.96 7.78
N ILE A 93 4.27 5.66 8.52
CA ILE A 93 3.35 4.55 8.23
C ILE A 93 1.99 5.11 7.85
N LYS A 94 1.38 4.50 6.84
CA LYS A 94 0.00 4.71 6.47
C LYS A 94 -0.79 3.43 6.65
N ALA A 95 -1.94 3.52 7.32
CA ALA A 95 -2.92 2.45 7.42
C ALA A 95 -4.12 2.80 6.53
N GLY A 96 -4.60 1.86 5.73
CA GLY A 96 -5.71 2.06 4.81
C GLY A 96 -6.75 0.95 4.90
N ALA A 97 -8.01 1.29 5.09
CA ALA A 97 -9.14 0.38 4.93
C ALA A 97 -9.78 0.58 3.55
N ARG A 98 -10.12 -0.51 2.84
CA ARG A 98 -10.75 -0.43 1.52
C ARG A 98 -11.94 -1.36 1.35
N GLY A 99 -12.97 -0.87 0.68
CA GLY A 99 -14.15 -1.63 0.23
C GLY A 99 -14.25 -1.73 -1.30
N SER A 100 -14.81 -2.82 -1.82
CA SER A 100 -15.12 -2.99 -3.26
C SER A 100 -16.58 -3.42 -3.50
N GLN A 101 -17.05 -3.37 -4.75
CA GLN A 101 -18.42 -3.80 -5.14
C GLN A 101 -18.72 -5.28 -4.81
N GLU A 102 -17.70 -6.12 -4.66
CA GLU A 102 -17.83 -7.52 -4.18
C GLU A 102 -17.66 -7.65 -2.65
N LEU A 103 -17.81 -6.56 -1.88
CA LEU A 103 -17.87 -6.53 -0.40
C LEU A 103 -16.61 -7.05 0.34
N THR A 104 -15.44 -6.97 -0.29
CA THR A 104 -14.17 -7.23 0.40
C THR A 104 -13.75 -6.03 1.24
N HIS A 105 -13.48 -6.25 2.53
CA HIS A 105 -12.88 -5.26 3.44
C HIS A 105 -11.41 -5.61 3.65
N GLU A 106 -10.50 -4.74 3.19
CA GLU A 106 -9.06 -4.93 3.29
C GLU A 106 -8.45 -3.89 4.22
N LEU A 107 -7.52 -4.29 5.11
CA LEU A 107 -6.69 -3.40 5.92
C LEU A 107 -5.22 -3.54 5.48
N GLU A 108 -4.64 -2.47 4.94
CA GLU A 108 -3.25 -2.42 4.50
C GLU A 108 -2.43 -1.49 5.40
N VAL A 109 -1.18 -1.86 5.70
CA VAL A 109 -0.20 -1.00 6.39
C VAL A 109 1.03 -0.87 5.49
N GLU A 110 1.39 0.36 5.13
CA GLU A 110 2.46 0.65 4.16
C GLU A 110 3.41 1.75 4.66
N PHE A 111 4.64 1.74 4.15
CA PHE A 111 5.56 2.87 4.28
C PHE A 111 5.13 3.97 3.32
N ILE A 112 5.03 5.21 3.82
CA ILE A 112 4.71 6.38 2.98
C ILE A 112 5.82 6.61 1.96
N ASP A 113 7.06 6.50 2.42
CA ASP A 113 8.26 6.59 1.60
C ASP A 113 9.17 5.39 1.91
N PRO A 114 9.18 4.36 1.05
CA PRO A 114 10.02 3.19 1.24
C PRO A 114 11.52 3.49 1.07
N SER A 115 11.90 4.64 0.49
CA SER A 115 13.31 5.01 0.33
C SER A 115 14.02 5.19 1.66
N ILE A 116 13.32 5.68 2.69
CA ILE A 116 13.85 5.82 4.05
C ILE A 116 14.35 4.48 4.59
N LEU A 117 13.61 3.39 4.36
CA LEU A 117 14.02 2.05 4.80
C LEU A 117 15.28 1.59 4.06
N TYR A 118 15.37 1.89 2.77
CA TYR A 118 16.55 1.58 1.95
C TYR A 118 17.79 2.38 2.38
N GLU A 119 17.65 3.68 2.61
CA GLU A 119 18.75 4.52 3.10
C GLU A 119 19.27 4.05 4.46
N GLU A 120 18.38 3.71 5.39
CA GLU A 120 18.78 3.19 6.70
C GLU A 120 19.43 1.79 6.58
N ARG A 121 19.03 0.98 5.59
CA ARG A 121 19.70 -0.28 5.27
C ARG A 121 21.12 -0.08 4.76
N LEU A 122 21.35 0.90 3.87
CA LEU A 122 22.69 1.24 3.38
C LEU A 122 23.61 1.69 4.52
N LYS A 123 23.09 2.43 5.50
CA LYS A 123 23.86 2.80 6.70
C LYS A 123 24.29 1.58 7.51
N VAL A 124 23.45 0.52 7.60
CA VAL A 124 23.85 -0.75 8.23
C VAL A 124 25.04 -1.37 7.49
N GLU A 125 25.01 -1.42 6.17
CA GLU A 125 26.08 -2.01 5.34
C GLU A 125 27.39 -1.24 5.47
N ASN A 126 27.29 0.08 5.56
CA ASN A 126 28.43 0.98 5.74
C ASN A 126 28.88 1.12 7.21
N GLN A 127 28.33 0.32 8.14
CA GLN A 127 28.64 0.35 9.58
C GLN A 127 28.43 1.73 10.22
N GLN A 128 27.46 2.48 9.70
CA GLN A 128 27.07 3.79 10.21
C GLN A 128 25.94 3.65 11.23
N LYS A 129 25.79 4.68 12.07
CA LYS A 129 24.63 4.83 12.95
C LYS A 129 23.36 4.86 12.09
N ASN A 130 22.44 3.96 12.38
CA ASN A 130 21.21 3.76 11.62
C ASN A 130 20.01 3.49 12.55
N ARG A 131 18.82 3.49 11.97
CA ARG A 131 17.54 3.19 12.62
C ARG A 131 16.78 2.07 11.90
N TYR A 132 17.47 1.25 11.12
CA TYR A 132 16.83 0.23 10.28
C TYR A 132 15.96 -0.73 11.10
N PHE A 133 16.52 -1.31 12.16
CA PHE A 133 15.79 -2.23 13.03
C PHE A 133 14.65 -1.55 13.79
N GLU A 134 14.85 -0.33 14.27
CA GLU A 134 13.82 0.47 14.95
C GLU A 134 12.62 0.72 14.02
N ILE A 135 12.87 1.09 12.76
CA ILE A 135 11.83 1.31 11.76
C ILE A 135 11.05 0.02 11.47
N VAL A 136 11.75 -1.09 11.26
CA VAL A 136 11.13 -2.40 11.01
C VAL A 136 10.31 -2.85 12.22
N GLU A 137 10.82 -2.67 13.43
CA GLU A 137 10.11 -2.98 14.67
C GLU A 137 8.84 -2.14 14.82
N HIS A 138 8.91 -0.82 14.60
CA HIS A 138 7.74 0.06 14.62
C HIS A 138 6.69 -0.37 13.59
N PHE A 139 7.11 -0.77 12.38
CA PHE A 139 6.19 -1.27 11.36
C PHE A 139 5.48 -2.56 11.80
N LEU A 140 6.23 -3.55 12.27
CA LEU A 140 5.67 -4.83 12.74
C LEU A 140 4.77 -4.65 13.97
N ASN A 141 5.11 -3.75 14.89
CA ASN A 141 4.30 -3.48 16.07
C ASN A 141 2.95 -2.85 15.71
N ASN A 142 2.90 -1.95 14.73
CA ASN A 142 1.63 -1.41 14.23
C ASN A 142 0.74 -2.52 13.64
N ILE A 143 1.31 -3.42 12.83
CA ILE A 143 0.59 -4.57 12.28
C ILE A 143 0.02 -5.45 13.41
N ARG A 144 0.85 -5.81 14.40
CA ARG A 144 0.43 -6.66 15.53
C ARG A 144 -0.67 -6.02 16.37
N VAL A 145 -0.60 -4.72 16.61
CA VAL A 145 -1.64 -3.98 17.35
C VAL A 145 -2.95 -3.99 16.58
N LEU A 146 -2.90 -3.74 15.27
CA LEU A 146 -4.09 -3.77 14.42
C LEU A 146 -4.69 -5.18 14.35
N ALA A 147 -3.88 -6.21 14.07
CA ALA A 147 -4.32 -7.61 14.01
C ALA A 147 -4.97 -8.10 15.32
N LYS A 148 -4.52 -7.61 16.47
CA LYS A 148 -5.14 -7.89 17.78
C LYS A 148 -6.45 -7.15 18.01
N LYS A 149 -6.60 -5.94 17.44
CA LYS A 149 -7.75 -5.06 17.67
C LYS A 149 -8.86 -5.17 16.63
N VAL A 150 -8.65 -5.90 15.54
CA VAL A 150 -9.75 -6.27 14.64
C VAL A 150 -10.71 -7.16 15.41
N LEU A 151 -11.90 -6.64 15.72
CA LEU A 151 -12.99 -7.33 16.40
C LEU A 151 -14.04 -7.77 15.40
#